data_AF-A0A0S8BID4-F1
#
_entry.id   AF-A0A0S8BID4-F1
#
_cell.length_a   1.000
_cell.length_b   1.000
_cell.length_c   1.000
_cell.angle_alpha   90.00
_cell.angle_beta   90.00
_cell.angle_gamma   90.00
#
_symmetry.space_group_name_H-M   'P 1'
#
loop_
_entity.id
_entity.type
_entity.pdbx_description
1 polymer ?
#
loop_
_entity_poly.entity_id
_entity_poly.type
_entity_poly.pdbx_seq_one_letter_code
_entity_poly.pdbx_strand_id
1 'polypeptide(L)'
;MFEVGEKYANRKGEYKVLEIHDPKMMVEYQDGTTAELNIGIQQRIWENILAEKEIKQSRSSRSKGTLGISGTQFFIRPVESLIADQLAVRGFKEHVLEQDVSKHKISKGDRLIYFAIENQVFFAVVTITGMPAKPTSRDQLTEQQTDALVHLFPVDIDARAVKVENAVPVDGIEIESQPDILRLLNNDDTYIPITEDEFELLAELLTEASEEEDDEDSQADQDDEEDFED
;
A
#
# COMPACT_ATOMS: atom_id res chain seq x y z
N MET A 1 11.71 22.78 11.63
CA MET A 1 12.00 24.24 11.75
C MET A 1 12.89 24.63 10.58
N PHE A 2 12.60 25.76 9.91
CA PHE A 2 13.37 26.23 8.74
C PHE A 2 14.48 27.19 9.15
N GLU A 3 15.64 27.08 8.51
CA GLU A 3 16.79 27.95 8.73
C GLU A 3 17.17 28.70 7.45
N VAL A 4 17.53 29.98 7.60
CA VAL A 4 17.99 30.82 6.49
C VAL A 4 19.32 30.27 5.96
N GLY A 5 19.40 30.06 4.66
CA GLY A 5 20.58 29.51 3.98
C GLY A 5 20.52 28.01 3.75
N GLU A 6 19.62 27.30 4.43
CA GLU A 6 19.44 25.85 4.30
C GLU A 6 18.54 25.49 3.10
N LYS A 7 18.69 24.24 2.63
CA LYS A 7 17.97 23.71 1.48
C LYS A 7 16.89 22.72 1.93
N TYR A 8 15.73 22.82 1.30
CA TYR A 8 14.55 21.99 1.55
C TYR A 8 13.90 21.62 0.22
N ALA A 9 12.90 20.73 0.26
CA ALA A 9 12.16 20.30 -0.91
C ALA A 9 10.65 20.43 -0.68
N ASN A 10 9.92 20.71 -1.76
CA ASN A 10 8.46 20.57 -1.82
C ASN A 10 8.04 20.02 -3.20
N ARG A 11 6.74 19.92 -3.45
CA ARG A 11 6.17 19.42 -4.71
C ARG A 11 6.63 20.17 -5.97
N LYS A 12 7.20 21.39 -5.85
CA LYS A 12 7.75 22.15 -6.97
C LYS A 12 9.25 21.94 -7.19
N GLY A 13 9.92 21.21 -6.29
CA GLY A 13 11.35 20.94 -6.33
C GLY A 13 12.09 21.48 -5.11
N GLU A 14 13.41 21.46 -5.21
CA GLU A 14 14.30 21.95 -4.15
C GLU A 14 14.38 23.48 -4.13
N TYR A 15 14.40 24.03 -2.93
CA TYR A 15 14.53 25.46 -2.69
C TYR A 15 15.46 25.75 -1.51
N LYS A 16 16.06 26.94 -1.54
CA LYS A 16 16.89 27.48 -0.46
C LYS A 16 16.14 28.60 0.24
N VAL A 17 16.15 28.62 1.56
CA VAL A 17 15.52 29.72 2.32
C VAL A 17 16.44 30.94 2.28
N LEU A 18 15.92 32.07 1.82
CA LEU A 18 16.64 33.33 1.77
C LEU A 18 16.37 34.19 3.00
N GLU A 19 15.10 34.31 3.41
CA GLU A 19 14.68 35.14 4.53
C GLU A 19 13.45 34.53 5.22
N ILE A 20 13.30 34.75 6.52
CA ILE A 20 12.16 34.26 7.32
C ILE A 20 11.50 35.45 8.02
N HIS A 21 10.20 35.63 7.76
CA HIS A 21 9.36 36.67 8.33
C HIS A 21 8.00 36.06 8.71
N ASP A 22 7.85 35.62 9.96
CA ASP A 22 6.63 34.94 10.42
C ASP A 22 5.35 35.70 10.01
N PRO A 23 4.36 35.03 9.38
CA PRO A 23 4.22 33.59 9.15
C PRO A 23 4.76 33.06 7.81
N LYS A 24 5.59 33.84 7.11
CA LYS A 24 6.08 33.56 5.75
C LYS A 24 7.61 33.48 5.67
N MET A 25 8.11 32.92 4.58
CA MET A 25 9.53 32.90 4.26
C MET A 25 9.74 33.13 2.77
N MET A 26 10.83 33.76 2.41
CA MET A 26 11.26 33.91 1.03
C MET A 26 12.25 32.82 0.69
N VAL A 27 12.03 32.16 -0.45
CA VAL A 27 12.87 31.06 -0.92
C VAL A 27 13.30 31.29 -2.36
N GLU A 28 14.41 30.67 -2.74
CA GLU A 28 14.93 30.62 -4.10
C GLU A 28 14.97 29.16 -4.57
N TYR A 29 14.33 28.88 -5.69
CA TYR A 29 14.37 27.58 -6.36
C TYR A 29 15.62 27.44 -7.22
N GLN A 30 15.98 26.20 -7.59
CA GLN A 30 17.17 25.94 -8.41
C GLN A 30 17.15 26.62 -9.79
N ASP A 31 15.96 26.93 -10.31
CA ASP A 31 15.78 27.67 -11.57
C ASP A 31 16.02 29.19 -11.43
N GLY A 32 16.38 29.65 -10.22
CA GLY A 32 16.62 31.05 -9.88
C GLY A 32 15.34 31.84 -9.61
N THR A 33 14.17 31.18 -9.56
CA THR A 33 12.91 31.85 -9.21
C THR A 33 12.80 32.03 -7.70
N THR A 34 12.27 33.18 -7.28
CA THR A 34 12.00 33.44 -5.87
C THR A 34 10.50 33.39 -5.59
N ALA A 35 10.14 32.86 -4.43
CA ALA A 35 8.76 32.74 -3.99
C ALA A 35 8.60 33.04 -2.50
N GLU A 36 7.46 33.60 -2.15
CA GLU A 36 7.04 33.78 -0.77
C GLU A 36 6.15 32.60 -0.36
N LEU A 37 6.58 31.84 0.65
CA LEU A 37 5.91 30.63 1.12
C LEU A 37 5.46 30.79 2.57
N ASN A 38 4.37 30.13 2.95
CA ASN A 38 3.93 30.07 4.34
C ASN A 38 4.71 29.00 5.11
N ILE A 39 5.28 29.37 6.27
CA ILE A 39 6.14 28.50 7.08
C ILE A 39 5.38 27.25 7.56
N GLY A 40 4.15 27.42 8.07
CA GLY A 40 3.35 26.31 8.58
C GLY A 40 2.96 25.29 7.51
N ILE A 41 2.72 25.76 6.29
CA ILE A 41 2.44 24.86 5.15
C ILE A 41 3.70 24.09 4.76
N GLN A 42 4.85 24.77 4.65
CA GLN A 42 6.09 24.09 4.26
C GLN A 42 6.57 23.11 5.34
N GLN A 43 6.31 23.40 6.62
CA GLN A 43 6.69 22.51 7.72
C GLN A 43 5.99 21.17 7.60
N ARG A 44 4.68 21.18 7.35
CA ARG A 44 3.89 19.96 7.10
C ARG A 44 4.39 19.18 5.89
N ILE A 45 4.71 19.88 4.80
CA ILE A 45 5.26 19.24 3.58
C ILE A 45 6.61 18.57 3.89
N TRP A 46 7.46 19.24 4.66
CA TRP A 46 8.80 18.74 5.00
C TRP A 46 8.77 17.57 5.98
N GLU A 47 7.88 17.61 6.97
CA GLU A 47 7.66 16.51 7.92
C GLU A 47 7.24 15.24 7.18
N ASN A 48 6.33 15.35 6.19
CA ASN A 48 5.93 14.22 5.36
C ASN A 48 7.10 13.67 4.51
N ILE A 49 7.92 14.54 3.92
CA ILE A 49 9.11 14.12 3.14
C ILE A 49 10.16 13.45 4.02
N LEU A 50 10.34 13.91 5.26
CA LEU A 50 11.28 13.32 6.22
C LEU A 50 10.84 11.92 6.65
N ALA A 51 9.56 11.75 6.98
CA ALA A 51 8.99 10.44 7.30
C ALA A 51 9.23 9.45 6.14
N GLU A 52 8.98 9.87 4.91
CA GLU A 52 9.23 9.05 3.72
C GLU A 52 10.73 8.72 3.50
N LYS A 53 11.63 9.65 3.83
CA LYS A 53 13.08 9.43 3.72
C LYS A 53 13.64 8.51 4.80
N GLU A 54 13.10 8.53 6.01
CA GLU A 54 13.50 7.63 7.09
C GLU A 54 13.14 6.18 6.74
N ILE A 55 11.97 5.99 6.14
CA ILE A 55 11.46 4.75 5.55
C ILE A 55 12.34 4.24 4.38
N LYS A 56 12.96 5.15 3.60
CA LYS A 56 13.92 4.81 2.52
C LYS A 56 15.32 4.45 3.07
N GLN A 57 15.76 5.03 4.19
CA GLN A 57 17.10 4.77 4.75
C GLN A 57 17.18 3.49 5.60
N SER A 58 16.09 3.09 6.26
CA SER A 58 16.01 1.82 7.00
C SER A 58 16.14 0.60 6.08
N ARG A 59 15.60 0.67 4.85
CA ARG A 59 15.63 -0.43 3.86
C ARG A 59 17.01 -0.76 3.28
N SER A 60 17.94 0.20 3.22
CA SER A 60 19.31 -0.04 2.72
C SER A 60 20.14 -0.99 3.59
N SER A 61 19.71 -1.27 4.82
CA SER A 61 20.50 -2.06 5.78
C SER A 61 19.94 -3.47 6.05
N ARG A 62 18.77 -3.81 5.49
CA ARG A 62 18.11 -5.11 5.69
C ARG A 62 18.06 -6.02 4.47
N SER A 63 18.65 -5.64 3.32
CA SER A 63 18.72 -6.45 2.09
C SER A 63 19.63 -7.70 2.15
N LYS A 64 19.91 -8.22 3.36
CA LYS A 64 20.62 -9.49 3.57
C LYS A 64 19.78 -10.46 4.40
N GLY A 65 18.87 -11.13 3.72
CA GLY A 65 18.10 -12.26 4.22
C GLY A 65 16.72 -12.21 3.60
N THR A 66 16.51 -12.75 2.40
CA THR A 66 16.30 -14.19 2.26
C THR A 66 16.67 -14.65 0.84
N LEU A 67 17.32 -15.83 0.76
CA LEU A 67 17.74 -16.46 -0.48
C LEU A 67 16.55 -16.88 -1.35
N GLY A 68 16.47 -16.32 -2.57
CA GLY A 68 16.37 -17.07 -3.82
C GLY A 68 15.04 -17.72 -4.21
N ILE A 69 14.29 -17.04 -5.08
CA ILE A 69 13.53 -17.67 -6.18
C ILE A 69 13.72 -16.81 -7.44
N SER A 70 14.63 -17.24 -8.32
CA SER A 70 14.67 -16.75 -9.70
C SER A 70 13.40 -17.24 -10.42
N GLY A 71 12.33 -16.43 -10.40
CA GLY A 71 11.05 -16.75 -11.04
C GLY A 71 9.79 -16.17 -10.39
N THR A 72 9.86 -15.64 -9.17
CA THR A 72 8.71 -15.00 -8.51
C THR A 72 8.38 -13.66 -9.17
N GLN A 73 7.12 -13.46 -9.52
CA GLN A 73 6.62 -12.19 -10.05
C GLN A 73 5.80 -11.44 -8.99
N PHE A 74 5.84 -10.11 -9.07
CA PHE A 74 5.16 -9.21 -8.14
C PHE A 74 4.15 -8.36 -8.90
N PHE A 75 2.92 -8.29 -8.39
CA PHE A 75 1.86 -7.53 -9.05
C PHE A 75 1.03 -6.72 -8.06
N ILE A 76 0.38 -5.69 -8.57
CA ILE A 76 -0.77 -5.04 -7.92
C ILE A 76 -2.04 -5.55 -8.60
N ARG A 77 -3.04 -5.87 -7.79
CA ARG A 77 -4.38 -6.29 -8.20
C ARG A 77 -5.41 -5.26 -7.71
N PRO A 78 -5.88 -4.34 -8.59
CA PRO A 78 -6.94 -3.40 -8.27
C PRO A 78 -8.28 -4.11 -8.14
N VAL A 79 -9.12 -3.75 -7.18
CA VAL A 79 -10.44 -4.34 -6.94
C VAL A 79 -11.45 -3.25 -6.59
N GLU A 80 -12.70 -3.39 -7.03
CA GLU A 80 -13.70 -2.31 -6.93
C GLU A 80 -13.91 -1.78 -5.51
N SER A 81 -14.07 -2.67 -4.53
CA SER A 81 -14.27 -2.32 -3.11
C SER A 81 -13.10 -2.83 -2.27
N LEU A 82 -12.87 -2.24 -1.09
CA LEU A 82 -12.22 -2.96 0.01
C LEU A 82 -12.99 -4.25 0.20
N ILE A 83 -12.39 -5.35 -0.19
CA ILE A 83 -13.13 -6.58 -0.22
C ILE A 83 -13.12 -7.19 1.18
N ALA A 84 -13.88 -6.59 2.09
CA ALA A 84 -14.22 -7.22 3.35
C ALA A 84 -14.98 -8.54 3.06
N ASP A 85 -15.84 -8.63 2.04
CA ASP A 85 -16.64 -9.85 1.82
C ASP A 85 -15.89 -11.02 1.15
N GLN A 86 -14.99 -10.82 0.19
CA GLN A 86 -14.15 -11.90 -0.38
C GLN A 86 -12.98 -12.31 0.55
N LEU A 87 -12.57 -11.50 1.55
CA LEU A 87 -11.53 -11.89 2.52
C LEU A 87 -12.06 -12.25 3.92
N ALA A 88 -13.29 -11.86 4.28
CA ALA A 88 -13.89 -12.09 5.61
C ALA A 88 -15.03 -13.13 5.61
N VAL A 89 -15.51 -13.63 4.48
CA VAL A 89 -16.40 -14.79 4.49
C VAL A 89 -15.62 -16.00 5.00
N ARG A 90 -16.04 -16.54 6.16
CA ARG A 90 -15.41 -17.66 6.91
C ARG A 90 -15.10 -18.95 6.10
N GLY A 91 -15.52 -19.03 4.84
CA GLY A 91 -15.25 -20.12 3.89
C GLY A 91 -14.58 -19.70 2.57
N PHE A 92 -14.24 -18.42 2.41
CA PHE A 92 -13.51 -17.82 1.27
C PHE A 92 -12.01 -17.65 1.57
N LYS A 93 -11.55 -18.23 2.68
CA LYS A 93 -10.14 -18.29 3.05
C LYS A 93 -9.37 -18.75 1.82
N GLU A 94 -8.40 -17.94 1.40
CA GLU A 94 -7.29 -18.36 0.55
C GLU A 94 -7.60 -18.43 -0.95
N HIS A 95 -8.57 -17.71 -1.55
CA HIS A 95 -8.72 -17.73 -3.01
C HIS A 95 -8.77 -16.38 -3.75
N VAL A 96 -7.89 -16.17 -4.74
CA VAL A 96 -8.00 -15.08 -5.73
C VAL A 96 -8.92 -15.56 -6.86
N LEU A 97 -9.93 -14.74 -7.19
CA LEU A 97 -10.82 -14.95 -8.33
C LEU A 97 -10.20 -14.39 -9.61
N GLU A 98 -9.99 -15.26 -10.59
CA GLU A 98 -9.42 -14.88 -11.89
C GLU A 98 -10.38 -15.20 -13.03
N GLN A 99 -10.81 -14.19 -13.78
CA GLN A 99 -11.70 -14.39 -14.93
C GLN A 99 -10.95 -14.75 -16.22
N ASP A 100 -9.65 -14.42 -16.34
CA ASP A 100 -8.89 -14.68 -17.56
C ASP A 100 -7.39 -14.97 -17.29
N VAL A 101 -7.11 -16.22 -16.90
CA VAL A 101 -5.75 -16.76 -16.70
C VAL A 101 -4.87 -16.63 -17.96
N SER A 102 -5.47 -16.34 -19.12
CA SER A 102 -4.75 -16.15 -20.38
C SER A 102 -3.94 -14.86 -20.43
N LYS A 103 -4.36 -13.80 -19.73
CA LYS A 103 -3.72 -12.47 -19.81
C LYS A 103 -2.44 -12.38 -19.00
N HIS A 104 -2.39 -13.04 -17.83
CA HIS A 104 -1.21 -13.10 -16.97
C HIS A 104 -1.03 -14.52 -16.43
N LYS A 105 0.17 -15.10 -16.64
CA LYS A 105 0.48 -16.47 -16.25
C LYS A 105 0.87 -16.55 -14.77
N ILE A 106 -0.09 -16.28 -13.89
CA ILE A 106 0.09 -16.35 -12.43
C ILE A 106 0.51 -17.77 -12.07
N SER A 107 1.58 -17.85 -11.28
CA SER A 107 2.23 -19.09 -10.89
C SER A 107 2.33 -19.18 -9.37
N LYS A 108 2.50 -20.40 -8.86
CA LYS A 108 2.79 -20.63 -7.45
C LYS A 108 4.07 -19.87 -7.07
N GLY A 109 4.00 -19.10 -5.99
CA GLY A 109 5.08 -18.27 -5.48
C GLY A 109 5.01 -16.82 -5.93
N ASP A 110 4.13 -16.47 -6.88
CA ASP A 110 3.87 -15.07 -7.22
C ASP A 110 3.18 -14.35 -6.06
N ARG A 111 3.46 -13.05 -5.95
CA ARG A 111 2.97 -12.23 -4.84
C ARG A 111 2.18 -11.04 -5.37
N LEU A 112 1.13 -10.68 -4.64
CA LEU A 112 0.13 -9.71 -5.02
C LEU A 112 -0.05 -8.70 -3.90
N ILE A 113 -0.16 -7.43 -4.27
CA ILE A 113 -0.71 -6.37 -3.42
C ILE A 113 -2.13 -6.08 -3.90
N TYR A 114 -3.10 -6.13 -3.01
CA TYR A 114 -4.46 -5.72 -3.32
C TYR A 114 -4.67 -4.21 -3.14
N PHE A 115 -5.33 -3.59 -4.11
CA PHE A 115 -5.64 -2.17 -4.13
C PHE A 115 -7.14 -1.94 -4.27
N ALA A 116 -7.76 -1.22 -3.35
CA ALA A 116 -9.18 -0.87 -3.39
C ALA A 116 -9.37 0.42 -4.22
N ILE A 117 -10.07 0.31 -5.35
CA ILE A 117 -10.25 1.40 -6.31
C ILE A 117 -11.07 2.54 -5.71
N GLU A 118 -12.20 2.23 -5.08
CA GLU A 118 -13.09 3.24 -4.49
C GLU A 118 -12.40 4.07 -3.39
N ASN A 119 -11.61 3.40 -2.56
CA ASN A 119 -10.93 4.03 -1.42
C ASN A 119 -9.55 4.58 -1.79
N GLN A 120 -8.99 4.17 -2.91
CA GLN A 120 -7.62 4.46 -3.34
C GLN A 120 -6.55 4.07 -2.31
N VAL A 121 -6.70 2.88 -1.73
CA VAL A 121 -5.78 2.33 -0.72
C VAL A 121 -5.30 0.93 -1.08
N PHE A 122 -4.05 0.62 -0.78
CA PHE A 122 -3.53 -0.74 -0.70
C PHE A 122 -3.91 -1.33 0.65
N PHE A 123 -4.32 -2.60 0.69
CA PHE A 123 -4.90 -3.15 1.92
C PHE A 123 -4.53 -4.60 2.22
N ALA A 124 -3.87 -5.33 1.33
CA ALA A 124 -3.42 -6.69 1.63
C ALA A 124 -2.22 -7.13 0.81
N VAL A 125 -1.39 -7.97 1.43
CA VAL A 125 -0.25 -8.66 0.84
C VAL A 125 -0.58 -10.14 0.76
N VAL A 126 -0.44 -10.72 -0.44
CA VAL A 126 -0.94 -12.07 -0.72
C VAL A 126 0.08 -12.86 -1.54
N THR A 127 0.29 -14.13 -1.16
CA THR A 127 1.20 -15.05 -1.85
C THR A 127 0.43 -16.22 -2.46
N ILE A 128 0.63 -16.52 -3.75
CA ILE A 128 -0.02 -17.66 -4.41
C ILE A 128 0.64 -18.97 -3.97
N THR A 129 -0.12 -19.88 -3.37
CA THR A 129 0.42 -21.12 -2.77
C THR A 129 0.26 -22.37 -3.64
N GLY A 130 -0.54 -22.31 -4.71
CA GLY A 130 -0.88 -23.49 -5.52
C GLY A 130 -1.51 -23.20 -6.88
N MET A 131 -1.96 -24.27 -7.54
CA MET A 131 -2.51 -24.23 -8.90
C MET A 131 -3.96 -23.75 -8.92
N PRO A 132 -4.42 -23.12 -10.01
CA PRO A 132 -5.80 -22.70 -10.14
C PRO A 132 -6.76 -23.89 -10.11
N ALA A 133 -7.75 -23.82 -9.24
CA ALA A 133 -8.87 -24.74 -9.16
C ALA A 133 -10.11 -24.13 -9.82
N LYS A 134 -11.07 -24.97 -10.22
CA LYS A 134 -12.39 -24.49 -10.63
C LYS A 134 -13.25 -24.24 -9.38
N PRO A 135 -14.10 -23.20 -9.38
CA PRO A 135 -15.06 -23.00 -8.31
C PRO A 135 -16.02 -24.17 -8.18
N THR A 136 -16.26 -24.55 -6.94
CA THR A 136 -17.19 -25.58 -6.49
C THR A 136 -18.47 -24.90 -5.99
N SER A 137 -19.59 -25.62 -5.92
CA SER A 137 -20.89 -25.10 -5.43
C SER A 137 -20.91 -24.59 -3.98
N ARG A 138 -19.79 -24.69 -3.25
CA ARG A 138 -19.60 -24.13 -1.90
C ARG A 138 -18.98 -22.74 -1.92
N ASP A 139 -18.38 -22.35 -3.04
CA ASP A 139 -17.79 -21.04 -3.26
C ASP A 139 -18.95 -20.11 -3.62
N GLN A 140 -19.26 -19.18 -2.72
CA GLN A 140 -20.38 -18.25 -2.86
C GLN A 140 -20.06 -17.21 -3.94
N LEU A 141 -20.10 -17.63 -5.21
CA LEU A 141 -19.91 -16.76 -6.36
C LEU A 141 -21.19 -15.96 -6.65
N THR A 142 -21.03 -14.74 -7.15
CA THR A 142 -22.15 -13.95 -7.68
C THR A 142 -22.62 -14.53 -9.03
N GLU A 143 -23.87 -14.24 -9.43
CA GLU A 143 -24.43 -14.69 -10.72
C GLU A 143 -23.61 -14.20 -11.93
N GLN A 144 -22.89 -13.07 -11.82
CA GLN A 144 -21.98 -12.57 -12.85
C GLN A 144 -20.67 -13.37 -12.94
N GLN A 145 -20.24 -14.00 -11.85
CA GLN A 145 -19.00 -14.80 -11.77
C GLN A 145 -19.19 -16.24 -12.24
N THR A 146 -20.43 -16.71 -12.42
CA THR A 146 -20.72 -18.07 -12.89
C THR A 146 -20.73 -18.20 -14.42
N ASP A 147 -20.86 -17.08 -15.15
CA ASP A 147 -20.79 -17.04 -16.62
C ASP A 147 -19.35 -16.87 -17.15
N ALA A 148 -18.43 -16.37 -16.32
CA ALA A 148 -17.00 -16.26 -16.62
C ALA A 148 -16.25 -17.56 -16.26
N LEU A 149 -15.20 -17.89 -17.02
CA LEU A 149 -14.27 -19.00 -16.70
C LEU A 149 -13.42 -18.64 -15.49
N VAL A 150 -14.05 -18.59 -14.31
CA VAL A 150 -13.38 -18.20 -13.07
C VAL A 150 -12.45 -19.32 -12.61
N HIS A 151 -11.21 -18.96 -12.31
CA HIS A 151 -10.21 -19.79 -11.66
C HIS A 151 -9.94 -19.26 -10.26
N LEU A 152 -9.90 -20.17 -9.29
CA LEU A 152 -9.56 -19.89 -7.89
C LEU A 152 -8.12 -20.29 -7.64
N PHE A 153 -7.25 -19.33 -7.30
CA PHE A 153 -5.89 -19.63 -6.90
C PHE A 153 -5.80 -19.73 -5.38
N PRO A 154 -5.30 -20.83 -4.80
CA PRO A 154 -5.02 -20.88 -3.37
C PRO A 154 -3.94 -19.85 -2.99
N VAL A 155 -4.18 -19.08 -1.93
CA VAL A 155 -3.32 -17.99 -1.49
C VAL A 155 -3.10 -17.95 0.01
N ASP A 156 -1.97 -17.43 0.43
CA ASP A 156 -1.69 -17.06 1.82
C ASP A 156 -1.76 -15.54 1.95
N ILE A 157 -2.27 -15.03 3.07
CA ILE A 157 -2.34 -13.59 3.33
C ILE A 157 -1.21 -13.26 4.31
N ASP A 158 -0.21 -12.54 3.82
CA ASP A 158 0.98 -12.19 4.61
C ASP A 158 0.66 -11.03 5.57
N ALA A 159 -0.12 -10.05 5.13
CA ALA A 159 -0.56 -8.89 5.92
C ALA A 159 -1.87 -8.32 5.35
N ARG A 160 -2.68 -7.67 6.19
CA ARG A 160 -3.89 -6.96 5.73
C ARG A 160 -4.31 -5.85 6.69
N ALA A 161 -4.81 -4.75 6.13
CA ALA A 161 -5.57 -3.75 6.87
C ALA A 161 -7.06 -4.11 6.82
N VAL A 162 -7.71 -4.19 7.98
CA VAL A 162 -9.13 -4.47 8.11
C VAL A 162 -9.95 -3.17 7.99
N LYS A 163 -9.43 -2.06 8.52
CA LYS A 163 -10.06 -0.74 8.47
C LYS A 163 -9.39 0.11 7.39
N VAL A 164 -10.18 0.94 6.71
CA VAL A 164 -9.70 1.84 5.63
C VAL A 164 -8.64 2.80 6.16
N GLU A 165 -8.79 3.23 7.40
CA GLU A 165 -7.94 4.23 8.06
C GLU A 165 -6.51 3.75 8.28
N ASN A 166 -6.30 2.43 8.40
CA ASN A 166 -4.99 1.84 8.56
C ASN A 166 -4.46 1.29 7.23
N ALA A 167 -5.28 1.23 6.19
CA ALA A 167 -4.83 0.87 4.86
C ALA A 167 -3.85 1.91 4.29
N VAL A 168 -2.95 1.47 3.41
CA VAL A 168 -1.89 2.34 2.86
C VAL A 168 -2.46 3.15 1.70
N PRO A 169 -2.57 4.49 1.80
CA PRO A 169 -3.09 5.31 0.70
C PRO A 169 -2.14 5.29 -0.51
N VAL A 170 -2.71 5.33 -1.72
CA VAL A 170 -1.89 5.51 -2.94
C VAL A 170 -1.16 6.85 -2.96
N ASP A 171 -1.77 7.86 -2.33
CA ASP A 171 -1.22 9.19 -2.15
C ASP A 171 -0.05 9.15 -1.16
N GLY A 172 1.13 8.82 -1.65
CA GLY A 172 2.34 8.67 -0.84
C GLY A 172 3.28 7.56 -1.33
N ILE A 173 2.82 6.73 -2.26
CA ILE A 173 3.63 5.66 -2.86
C ILE A 173 4.03 6.05 -4.28
N GLU A 174 5.34 6.07 -4.53
CA GLU A 174 5.89 6.23 -5.87
C GLU A 174 6.20 4.85 -6.47
N ILE A 175 5.54 4.51 -7.58
CA ILE A 175 5.78 3.29 -8.35
C ILE A 175 6.48 3.67 -9.65
N GLU A 176 7.82 3.71 -9.60
CA GLU A 176 8.69 4.14 -10.71
C GLU A 176 8.54 3.25 -11.95
N SER A 177 8.25 1.95 -11.77
CA SER A 177 8.07 1.00 -12.87
C SER A 177 6.82 1.29 -13.70
N GLN A 178 5.86 2.03 -13.16
CA GLN A 178 4.57 2.33 -13.78
C GLN A 178 4.26 3.84 -13.71
N PRO A 179 4.75 4.66 -14.65
CA PRO A 179 4.55 6.11 -14.61
C PRO A 179 3.07 6.53 -14.70
N ASP A 180 2.21 5.69 -15.28
CA ASP A 180 0.75 5.91 -15.38
C ASP A 180 -0.04 5.04 -14.38
N ILE A 181 0.56 4.69 -13.23
CA ILE A 181 -0.02 3.74 -12.25
C ILE A 181 -1.46 4.07 -11.88
N LEU A 182 -1.80 5.34 -11.63
CA LEU A 182 -3.15 5.76 -11.26
C LEU A 182 -4.19 5.41 -12.32
N ARG A 183 -3.83 5.46 -13.60
CA ARG A 183 -4.74 5.07 -14.69
C ARG A 183 -4.93 3.55 -14.71
N LEU A 184 -3.87 2.80 -14.46
CA LEU A 184 -3.91 1.33 -14.42
C LEU A 184 -4.71 0.82 -13.21
N LEU A 185 -4.54 1.47 -12.06
CA LEU A 185 -5.24 1.17 -10.82
C LEU A 185 -6.76 1.38 -10.92
N ASN A 186 -7.25 2.20 -11.84
CA ASN A 186 -8.68 2.38 -12.06
C ASN A 186 -9.34 1.25 -12.89
N ASN A 187 -8.60 0.17 -13.19
CA ASN A 187 -9.09 -0.97 -13.95
C ASN A 187 -8.96 -2.25 -13.12
N ASP A 188 -10.09 -2.83 -12.74
CA ASP A 188 -10.23 -4.01 -11.89
C ASP A 188 -10.03 -5.34 -12.63
N ASP A 189 -9.64 -5.33 -13.91
CA ASP A 189 -9.36 -6.53 -14.72
C ASP A 189 -7.87 -6.63 -15.12
N THR A 190 -6.98 -5.95 -14.40
CA THR A 190 -5.55 -5.86 -14.77
C THR A 190 -4.63 -6.23 -13.61
N TYR A 191 -3.65 -7.09 -13.88
CA TYR A 191 -2.47 -7.25 -13.01
C TYR A 191 -1.42 -6.26 -13.45
N ILE A 192 -0.94 -5.46 -12.51
CA ILE A 192 0.04 -4.42 -12.79
C ILE A 192 1.38 -4.95 -12.29
N PRO A 193 2.32 -5.31 -13.18
CA PRO A 193 3.62 -5.81 -12.75
C PRO A 193 4.41 -4.67 -12.10
N ILE A 194 4.99 -4.97 -10.95
CA ILE A 194 5.88 -4.08 -10.21
C ILE A 194 7.22 -4.78 -9.95
N THR A 195 8.22 -4.01 -9.57
CA THR A 195 9.51 -4.54 -9.15
C THR A 195 9.43 -5.14 -7.75
N GLU A 196 10.39 -6.00 -7.42
CA GLU A 196 10.56 -6.55 -6.07
C GLU A 196 10.72 -5.43 -5.03
N ASP A 197 11.51 -4.41 -5.34
CA ASP A 197 11.76 -3.28 -4.42
C ASP A 197 10.46 -2.50 -4.10
N GLU A 198 9.63 -2.23 -5.11
CA GLU A 198 8.32 -1.58 -4.94
C GLU A 198 7.34 -2.46 -4.17
N PHE A 199 7.39 -3.78 -4.40
CA PHE A 199 6.56 -4.73 -3.67
C PHE A 199 6.93 -4.78 -2.19
N GLU A 200 8.22 -4.93 -1.87
CA GLU A 200 8.70 -5.01 -0.49
C GLU A 200 8.43 -3.69 0.26
N LEU A 201 8.48 -2.55 -0.44
CA LEU A 201 8.04 -1.26 0.09
C LEU A 201 6.59 -1.30 0.57
N LEU A 202 5.68 -1.72 -0.32
CA LEU A 202 4.25 -1.81 -0.01
C LEU A 202 3.95 -2.87 1.05
N ALA A 203 4.64 -4.01 0.99
CA ALA A 203 4.41 -5.11 1.92
C ALA A 203 4.78 -4.73 3.35
N GLU A 204 5.91 -4.08 3.57
CA GLU A 204 6.32 -3.64 4.90
C GLU A 204 5.40 -2.55 5.46
N LEU A 205 4.94 -1.59 4.64
CA LEU A 205 3.96 -0.59 5.09
C LEU A 205 2.62 -1.22 5.50
N LEU A 206 2.19 -2.27 4.78
CA LEU A 206 0.97 -3.00 5.10
C LEU A 206 1.13 -3.88 6.34
N THR A 207 2.31 -4.47 6.56
CA THR A 207 2.60 -5.21 7.78
C THR A 207 2.57 -4.29 9.00
N GLU A 208 3.21 -3.12 8.91
CA GLU A 208 3.21 -2.11 9.98
C GLU A 208 1.76 -1.68 10.31
N ALA A 209 0.99 -1.32 9.29
CA ALA A 209 -0.43 -1.00 9.44
C ALA A 209 -1.27 -2.14 10.08
N SER A 210 -0.98 -3.39 9.73
CA SER A 210 -1.68 -4.56 10.26
C SER A 210 -1.32 -4.83 11.72
N GLU A 211 -0.07 -4.61 12.11
CA GLU A 211 0.40 -4.79 13.49
C GLU A 211 -0.16 -3.68 14.40
N GLU A 212 -0.23 -2.43 13.93
CA GLU A 212 -0.84 -1.32 14.66
C GLU A 212 -2.35 -1.55 14.94
N GLU A 213 -3.08 -2.15 13.99
CA GLU A 213 -4.49 -2.54 14.20
C GLU A 213 -4.69 -3.55 15.32
N ASP A 214 -3.82 -4.57 15.39
CA ASP A 214 -3.89 -5.62 16.40
C ASP A 214 -3.57 -5.08 17.82
N ASP A 215 -2.69 -4.07 17.91
CA ASP A 215 -2.35 -3.39 19.16
C ASP A 215 -3.46 -2.46 19.68
N GLU A 216 -4.22 -1.81 18.79
CA GLU A 216 -5.37 -0.98 19.18
C GLU A 216 -6.55 -1.82 19.68
N ASP A 217 -6.85 -2.93 19.01
CA ASP A 217 -7.95 -3.81 19.41
C ASP A 217 -7.63 -4.56 20.73
N SER A 218 -6.35 -4.76 21.08
CA SER A 218 -5.93 -5.42 22.33
C SER A 218 -5.81 -4.49 23.56
N GLN A 219 -5.79 -3.16 23.36
CA GLN A 219 -5.91 -2.18 24.45
C GLN A 219 -7.37 -1.92 24.86
N ALA A 220 -8.33 -2.13 23.96
CA ALA A 220 -9.76 -1.95 24.26
C ALA A 220 -10.32 -3.00 25.24
N ASP A 221 -9.66 -4.15 25.39
CA ASP A 221 -10.10 -5.26 26.25
C ASP A 221 -9.50 -5.22 27.68
N GLN A 222 -8.71 -4.21 28.05
CA GLN A 222 -8.09 -4.10 29.38
C GLN A 222 -8.73 -3.09 30.34
N ASP A 223 -9.75 -2.33 29.91
CA ASP A 223 -10.41 -1.31 30.73
C ASP A 223 -11.71 -1.79 31.43
N ASP A 224 -12.05 -3.09 31.38
CA ASP A 224 -13.29 -3.66 31.94
C ASP A 224 -13.08 -4.61 33.15
N GLU A 225 -11.92 -4.56 33.83
CA GLU A 225 -11.68 -5.34 35.06
C GLU A 225 -11.13 -4.52 36.24
N GLU A 226 -11.64 -3.30 36.49
CA GLU A 226 -11.59 -2.75 37.85
C GLU A 226 -12.93 -2.15 38.29
N ASP A 227 -13.38 -2.69 39.43
CA ASP A 227 -14.29 -2.06 40.40
C ASP A 227 -15.78 -2.47 40.37
N PHE A 228 -16.04 -3.76 40.63
CA PHE A 228 -17.19 -4.14 41.45
C PHE A 228 -16.81 -5.30 42.38
N GLU A 229 -16.66 -5.03 43.69
CA GLU A 229 -17.45 -5.67 44.76
C GLU A 229 -17.02 -5.19 46.17
N ASP A 230 -17.93 -4.41 46.78
CA ASP A 230 -18.28 -4.18 48.20
C ASP A 230 -17.22 -3.99 49.32
#